data_AF-A0A535KRZ4-F1
#
_entry.id   AF-A0A535KRZ4-F1
#
_cell.length_a   1.000
_cell.length_b   1.000
_cell.length_c   1.000
_cell.angle_alpha   90.00
_cell.angle_beta   90.00
_cell.angle_gamma   90.00
#
_symmetry.space_group_name_H-M   'P 1'
#
loop_
_entity.id
_entity.type
_entity.pdbx_description
1 polymer ?
#
loop_
_entity_poly.entity_id
_entity_poly.type
_entity_poly.pdbx_seq_one_letter_code
_entity_poly.pdbx_strand_id
1 'polypeptide(L)'
;LEADDDKTEAALAARGQQDRLDAALTGLVRSRLPGALTLVRPASAVFLVPDEIANDLVTVEKLAAQILAAAAPVMKPGSGSVGIGNVANGVGELARSHIEARQALRLTRRAGSRGRVASYRSLGAFRLLLEVQSPEALRRFVDELLGPLLQYARSRDTPLLETLEALSAARWIRRAAARQLGIHINSMTYRVERIQALTGLQLDDPETRVAISIALRARAMLGM
;
A
#
# COMPACT_ATOMS: atom_id res chain seq x y z
N LEU A 1 -16.55 -39.42 -14.88
CA LEU A 1 -17.29 -38.15 -14.71
C LEU A 1 -17.48 -37.92 -13.22
N GLU A 2 -16.38 -37.80 -12.49
CA GLU A 2 -16.40 -37.41 -11.08
C GLU A 2 -16.27 -35.89 -11.06
N ALA A 3 -17.19 -35.23 -10.36
CA ALA A 3 -17.03 -33.83 -10.04
C ALA A 3 -15.84 -33.71 -9.09
N ASP A 4 -14.88 -32.88 -9.49
CA ASP A 4 -13.63 -32.56 -8.77
C ASP A 4 -13.94 -32.08 -7.34
N ASP A 5 -13.90 -32.98 -6.35
CA ASP A 5 -14.27 -32.73 -4.94
C ASP A 5 -13.54 -31.52 -4.35
N ASP A 6 -12.29 -31.28 -4.77
CA ASP A 6 -11.48 -30.13 -4.38
C ASP A 6 -12.09 -28.77 -4.79
N LYS A 7 -12.75 -28.70 -5.96
CA LYS A 7 -13.44 -27.47 -6.40
C LYS A 7 -14.71 -27.22 -5.59
N THR A 8 -15.39 -28.29 -5.18
CA THR A 8 -16.62 -28.22 -4.39
C THR A 8 -16.33 -27.76 -2.96
N GLU A 9 -15.30 -28.31 -2.31
CA GLU A 9 -14.84 -27.87 -0.99
C GLU A 9 -14.34 -26.42 -0.99
N ALA A 10 -13.54 -26.02 -1.99
CA ALA A 10 -13.05 -24.65 -2.11
C ALA A 10 -14.20 -23.64 -2.30
N ALA A 11 -15.23 -24.00 -3.07
CA ALA A 11 -16.42 -23.17 -3.27
C ALA A 11 -17.25 -23.04 -1.98
N LEU A 12 -17.42 -24.12 -1.22
CA LEU A 12 -18.12 -24.13 0.07
C LEU A 12 -17.38 -23.28 1.12
N ALA A 13 -16.06 -23.43 1.21
CA ALA A 13 -15.23 -22.63 2.10
C ALA A 13 -15.26 -21.13 1.74
N ALA A 14 -15.22 -20.80 0.46
CA ALA A 14 -15.33 -19.42 -0.02
C ALA A 14 -16.71 -18.81 0.32
N ARG A 15 -17.79 -19.58 0.18
CA ARG A 15 -19.14 -19.14 0.53
C ARG A 15 -19.28 -18.91 2.04
N GLY A 16 -18.80 -19.85 2.85
CA GLY A 16 -18.81 -19.70 4.31
C GLY A 16 -17.95 -18.53 4.82
N GLN A 17 -16.91 -18.14 4.09
CA GLN A 17 -16.13 -16.94 4.38
C GLN A 17 -16.86 -15.66 3.98
N GLN A 18 -17.54 -15.66 2.83
CA GLN A 18 -18.37 -14.54 2.38
C GLN A 18 -19.50 -14.26 3.38
N ASP A 19 -20.22 -15.28 3.83
CA ASP A 19 -21.33 -15.14 4.77
C ASP A 19 -20.88 -14.57 6.12
N ARG A 20 -19.71 -15.01 6.62
CA ARG A 20 -19.09 -14.45 7.83
C ARG A 20 -18.73 -12.97 7.68
N LEU A 21 -18.16 -12.60 6.53
CA LEU A 21 -17.80 -11.20 6.25
C LEU A 21 -19.04 -10.32 6.12
N ASP A 22 -20.07 -10.79 5.43
CA ASP A 22 -21.34 -10.09 5.28
C ASP A 22 -22.03 -9.88 6.63
N ALA A 23 -22.09 -10.92 7.47
CA ALA A 23 -22.64 -10.83 8.82
C ALA A 23 -21.88 -9.82 9.71
N ALA A 24 -20.54 -9.84 9.66
CA ALA A 24 -19.71 -8.92 10.43
C ALA A 24 -19.91 -7.45 10.02
N LEU A 25 -20.15 -7.19 8.73
CA LEU A 25 -20.31 -5.84 8.18
C LEU A 25 -21.76 -5.34 8.29
N THR A 26 -22.75 -6.23 8.29
CA THR A 26 -24.18 -5.88 8.24
C THR A 26 -24.60 -4.90 9.33
N GLY A 27 -24.15 -5.11 10.58
CA GLY A 27 -24.49 -4.23 11.70
C GLY A 27 -23.94 -2.81 11.54
N LEU A 28 -22.71 -2.69 11.03
CA LEU A 28 -22.09 -1.40 10.75
C LEU A 28 -22.76 -0.71 9.55
N VAL A 29 -23.00 -1.45 8.46
CA VAL A 29 -23.65 -0.89 7.26
C VAL A 29 -25.03 -0.33 7.60
N ARG A 30 -25.84 -1.07 8.36
CA ARG A 30 -27.18 -0.62 8.77
C ARG A 30 -27.17 0.61 9.67
N SER A 31 -26.18 0.73 10.57
CA SER A 31 -26.15 1.80 11.58
C SER A 31 -25.41 3.06 11.14
N ARG A 32 -24.40 2.92 10.26
CA ARG A 32 -23.49 4.01 9.87
C ARG A 32 -23.56 4.35 8.39
N LEU A 33 -24.17 3.51 7.56
CA LEU A 33 -24.18 3.66 6.10
C LEU A 33 -25.59 3.53 5.49
N PRO A 34 -26.58 4.30 5.97
CA PRO A 34 -27.91 4.30 5.36
C PRO A 34 -27.84 4.70 3.88
N GLY A 35 -28.32 3.85 2.98
CA GLY A 35 -28.32 4.13 1.54
C GLY A 35 -27.00 3.79 0.82
N ALA A 36 -25.99 3.26 1.51
CA ALA A 36 -24.80 2.75 0.85
C ALA A 36 -25.07 1.45 0.10
N LEU A 37 -24.50 1.33 -1.10
CA LEU A 37 -24.50 0.07 -1.84
C LEU A 37 -23.26 -0.74 -1.44
N THR A 38 -23.50 -1.96 -0.95
CA THR A 38 -22.42 -2.86 -0.50
C THR A 38 -22.43 -4.13 -1.35
N LEU A 39 -21.24 -4.56 -1.78
CA LEU A 39 -21.03 -5.83 -2.45
C LEU A 39 -19.95 -6.62 -1.71
N VAL A 40 -20.34 -7.73 -1.08
CA VAL A 40 -19.43 -8.63 -0.38
C VAL A 40 -19.06 -9.82 -1.26
N ARG A 41 -17.78 -10.18 -1.27
CA ARG A 41 -17.18 -11.34 -1.94
C ARG A 41 -16.33 -12.12 -0.91
N PRO A 42 -15.96 -13.38 -1.18
CA PRO A 42 -15.23 -14.22 -0.21
C PRO A 42 -13.95 -13.60 0.37
N ALA A 43 -13.26 -12.73 -0.38
CA ALA A 43 -11.99 -12.11 0.03
C ALA A 43 -11.97 -10.58 -0.07
N SER A 44 -13.12 -9.94 -0.33
CA SER A 44 -13.19 -8.48 -0.49
C SER A 44 -14.61 -7.95 -0.36
N ALA A 45 -14.75 -6.72 0.12
CA ALA A 45 -16.01 -5.98 0.04
C ALA A 45 -15.81 -4.66 -0.69
N VAL A 46 -16.84 -4.18 -1.37
CA VAL A 46 -16.90 -2.87 -2.03
C VAL A 46 -18.07 -2.10 -1.42
N PHE A 47 -17.82 -0.84 -1.08
CA PHE A 47 -18.82 0.07 -0.51
C PHE A 47 -18.89 1.31 -1.40
N LEU A 48 -20.10 1.67 -1.84
CA LEU A 48 -20.41 2.96 -2.42
C LEU A 48 -21.11 3.78 -1.35
N VAL A 49 -20.43 4.79 -0.84
CA VAL A 49 -20.89 5.62 0.27
C VAL A 49 -21.45 6.91 -0.30
N PRO A 50 -22.73 7.24 -0.05
CA PRO A 50 -23.32 8.51 -0.42
C PRO A 50 -22.58 9.69 0.23
N ASP A 51 -22.48 10.80 -0.50
CA ASP A 51 -21.77 12.00 -0.05
C ASP A 51 -22.42 12.61 1.19
N GLU A 52 -23.74 12.44 1.36
CA GLU A 52 -24.51 12.89 2.52
C GLU A 52 -24.04 12.22 3.83
N ILE A 53 -23.39 11.06 3.75
CA ILE A 53 -22.86 10.32 4.90
C ILE A 53 -21.40 10.71 5.16
N ALA A 54 -20.63 10.94 4.09
CA ALA A 54 -19.20 11.23 4.18
C ALA A 54 -18.76 12.15 3.04
N ASN A 55 -18.79 13.46 3.31
CA ASN A 55 -18.50 14.53 2.34
C ASN A 55 -17.05 15.01 2.34
N ASP A 56 -16.23 14.50 3.25
CA ASP A 56 -14.83 14.84 3.37
C ASP A 56 -13.96 13.60 3.57
N LEU A 57 -12.68 13.71 3.19
CA LEU A 57 -11.75 12.59 3.23
C LEU A 57 -11.53 12.04 4.64
N VAL A 58 -11.53 12.91 5.67
CA VAL A 58 -11.32 12.50 7.07
C VAL A 58 -12.49 11.64 7.55
N THR A 59 -13.71 12.00 7.18
CA THR A 59 -14.92 11.23 7.51
C THR A 59 -14.91 9.88 6.79
N VAL A 60 -14.53 9.84 5.51
CA VAL A 60 -14.40 8.58 4.75
C VAL A 60 -13.30 7.68 5.34
N GLU A 61 -12.15 8.24 5.72
CA GLU A 61 -11.05 7.49 6.34
C GLU A 61 -11.43 6.90 7.71
N LYS A 62 -12.17 7.65 8.54
CA LYS A 62 -12.72 7.14 9.81
C LYS A 62 -13.68 5.99 9.59
N LEU A 63 -14.60 6.12 8.63
CA LEU A 63 -15.54 5.07 8.28
C LEU A 63 -14.81 3.81 7.76
N ALA A 64 -13.83 3.98 6.88
CA ALA A 64 -13.00 2.89 6.38
C ALA A 64 -12.27 2.14 7.51
N ALA A 65 -11.77 2.88 8.53
CA ALA A 65 -11.15 2.27 9.70
C ALA A 65 -12.17 1.47 10.54
N GLN A 66 -13.41 1.95 10.67
CA GLN A 66 -14.49 1.23 11.37
C GLN A 66 -14.91 -0.03 10.62
N ILE A 67 -15.05 0.04 9.29
CA ILE A 67 -15.31 -1.12 8.42
C ILE A 67 -14.21 -2.18 8.61
N LEU A 68 -12.95 -1.73 8.60
CA LEU A 68 -11.80 -2.62 8.79
C LEU A 68 -11.83 -3.30 10.17
N ALA A 69 -12.16 -2.55 11.22
CA ALA A 69 -12.28 -3.07 12.58
C ALA A 69 -13.44 -4.07 12.72
N ALA A 70 -14.59 -3.81 12.09
CA ALA A 70 -15.74 -4.72 12.08
C ALA A 70 -15.43 -6.03 11.34
N ALA A 71 -14.64 -5.99 10.26
CA ALA A 71 -14.24 -7.16 9.51
C ALA A 71 -13.10 -7.96 10.16
N ALA A 72 -12.31 -7.34 11.05
CA ALA A 72 -11.11 -7.96 11.62
C ALA A 72 -11.33 -9.33 12.30
N PRO A 73 -12.41 -9.57 13.08
CA PRO A 73 -12.63 -10.85 13.76
C PRO A 73 -12.85 -12.05 12.83
N VAL A 74 -13.31 -11.80 11.60
CA VAL A 74 -13.61 -12.84 10.59
C VAL A 74 -12.51 -12.96 9.53
N MET A 75 -11.44 -12.16 9.65
CA MET A 75 -10.30 -12.17 8.74
C MET A 75 -9.04 -12.69 9.44
N LYS A 76 -8.05 -13.13 8.66
CA LYS A 76 -6.72 -13.45 9.22
C LYS A 76 -6.12 -12.16 9.84
N PRO A 77 -5.47 -12.23 11.02
CA PRO A 77 -4.83 -11.06 11.62
C PRO A 77 -3.92 -10.32 10.63
N GLY A 78 -4.09 -9.01 10.54
CA GLY A 78 -3.34 -8.15 9.60
C GLY A 78 -3.71 -8.32 8.12
N SER A 79 -4.61 -9.22 7.72
CA SER A 79 -4.91 -9.40 6.29
C SER A 79 -5.86 -8.34 5.70
N GLY A 80 -6.57 -7.60 6.54
CA GLY A 80 -7.50 -6.56 6.11
C GLY A 80 -6.79 -5.28 5.66
N SER A 81 -7.28 -4.63 4.61
CA SER A 81 -6.86 -3.29 4.19
C SER A 81 -8.01 -2.64 3.43
N VAL A 82 -8.08 -1.31 3.45
CA VAL A 82 -9.11 -0.55 2.73
C VAL A 82 -8.44 0.48 1.81
N GLY A 83 -8.92 0.57 0.58
CA GLY A 83 -8.54 1.60 -0.37
C GLY A 83 -9.71 2.52 -0.65
N ILE A 84 -9.47 3.82 -0.68
CA ILE A 84 -10.49 4.85 -0.91
C ILE A 84 -10.19 5.55 -2.24
N GLY A 85 -11.17 5.61 -3.13
CA GLY A 85 -11.10 6.37 -4.39
C GLY A 85 -11.49 7.83 -4.20
N ASN A 86 -11.36 8.66 -5.25
CA ASN A 86 -11.90 10.02 -5.18
C ASN A 86 -13.44 10.01 -5.20
N VAL A 87 -14.03 11.10 -4.75
CA VAL A 87 -15.48 11.35 -4.87
C VAL A 87 -15.89 11.22 -6.34
N ALA A 88 -17.00 10.53 -6.58
CA ALA A 88 -17.64 10.42 -7.88
C ALA A 88 -18.84 11.35 -7.89
N ASN A 89 -18.81 12.40 -8.72
CA ASN A 89 -19.90 13.40 -8.80
C ASN A 89 -21.11 12.91 -9.60
N GLY A 90 -21.12 11.64 -9.98
CA GLY A 90 -22.19 11.00 -10.74
C GLY A 90 -21.86 9.54 -11.07
N VAL A 91 -22.88 8.83 -11.57
CA VAL A 91 -22.79 7.38 -11.86
C VAL A 91 -21.65 7.05 -12.85
N GLY A 92 -21.40 7.93 -13.82
CA GLY A 92 -20.30 7.75 -14.80
C GLY A 92 -18.90 7.75 -14.19
N GLU A 93 -18.71 8.34 -13.00
CA GLU A 93 -17.41 8.41 -12.33
C GLU A 93 -17.16 7.25 -11.35
N LEU A 94 -18.17 6.42 -11.08
CA LEU A 94 -18.05 5.29 -10.12
C LEU A 94 -16.98 4.29 -10.55
N ALA A 95 -16.87 4.02 -11.85
CA ALA A 95 -15.83 3.14 -12.40
C ALA A 95 -14.42 3.69 -12.13
N ARG A 96 -14.22 5.00 -12.35
CA ARG A 96 -12.95 5.69 -12.03
C ARG A 96 -12.64 5.57 -10.55
N SER A 97 -13.58 5.96 -9.68
CA SER A 97 -13.40 5.91 -8.22
C SER A 97 -13.07 4.50 -7.73
N HIS A 98 -13.71 3.47 -8.30
CA HIS A 98 -13.40 2.08 -7.98
C HIS A 98 -11.97 1.67 -8.40
N ILE A 99 -11.51 2.08 -9.58
CA ILE A 99 -10.14 1.82 -10.04
C ILE A 99 -9.13 2.50 -9.10
N GLU A 100 -9.37 3.76 -8.75
CA GLU A 100 -8.54 4.54 -7.82
C GLU A 100 -8.48 3.88 -6.43
N ALA A 101 -9.61 3.46 -5.89
CA ALA A 101 -9.70 2.71 -4.62
C ALA A 101 -8.88 1.41 -4.67
N ARG A 102 -8.97 0.67 -5.79
CA ARG A 102 -8.19 -0.56 -5.99
C ARG A 102 -6.69 -0.28 -6.09
N GLN A 103 -6.29 0.82 -6.73
CA GLN A 103 -4.89 1.24 -6.77
C GLN A 103 -4.39 1.54 -5.36
N ALA A 104 -5.10 2.38 -4.59
CA ALA A 104 -4.75 2.67 -3.20
C ALA A 104 -4.62 1.38 -2.36
N LEU A 105 -5.59 0.47 -2.48
CA LEU A 105 -5.59 -0.82 -1.77
C LEU A 105 -4.40 -1.73 -2.13
N ARG A 106 -4.00 -1.77 -3.41
CA ARG A 106 -2.85 -2.57 -3.87
C ARG A 106 -1.55 -2.08 -3.24
N LEU A 107 -1.38 -0.77 -3.11
CA LEU A 107 -0.19 -0.17 -2.52
C LEU A 107 -0.06 -0.49 -1.03
N THR A 108 -1.15 -0.37 -0.29
CA THR A 108 -1.20 -0.70 1.13
C THR A 108 -0.78 -2.15 1.38
N ARG A 109 -1.28 -3.08 0.56
CA ARG A 109 -0.97 -4.51 0.69
C ARG A 109 0.48 -4.85 0.35
N ARG A 110 1.07 -4.20 -0.65
CA ARG A 110 2.44 -4.50 -1.10
C ARG A 110 3.52 -3.83 -0.25
N ALA A 111 3.24 -2.68 0.35
CA ALA A 111 4.16 -1.98 1.25
C ALA A 111 4.31 -2.63 2.64
N GLY A 112 3.94 -3.91 2.80
CA GLY A 112 3.92 -4.64 4.09
C GLY A 112 2.96 -4.05 5.14
N SER A 113 2.23 -2.99 4.78
CA SER A 113 1.39 -2.16 5.63
C SER A 113 -0.02 -2.73 5.76
N ARG A 114 -0.05 -3.99 6.16
CA ARG A 114 -1.23 -4.79 6.50
C ARG A 114 -2.04 -4.11 7.61
N GLY A 115 -3.37 -4.15 7.53
CA GLY A 115 -4.26 -3.53 8.51
C GLY A 115 -4.45 -2.00 8.38
N ARG A 116 -4.26 -1.41 7.20
CA ARG A 116 -4.35 0.05 7.01
C ARG A 116 -5.42 0.49 6.01
N VAL A 117 -5.82 1.74 6.19
CA VAL A 117 -6.62 2.52 5.24
C VAL A 117 -5.65 3.36 4.41
N ALA A 118 -5.85 3.39 3.09
CA ALA A 118 -5.15 4.33 2.22
C ALA A 118 -6.15 4.98 1.26
N SER A 119 -6.03 6.29 1.13
CA SER A 119 -6.76 7.05 0.13
C SER A 119 -5.93 7.26 -1.11
N TYR A 120 -6.58 7.25 -2.26
CA TYR A 120 -5.93 7.50 -3.53
C TYR A 120 -5.31 8.91 -3.59
N ARG A 121 -5.98 9.89 -2.96
CA ARG A 121 -5.45 11.25 -2.78
C ARG A 121 -4.14 11.27 -1.97
N SER A 122 -3.98 10.39 -0.97
CA SER A 122 -2.74 10.30 -0.18
C SER A 122 -1.51 9.84 -0.99
N LEU A 123 -1.71 9.35 -2.21
CA LEU A 123 -0.61 8.95 -3.09
C LEU A 123 0.15 10.15 -3.68
N GLY A 124 -0.44 11.34 -3.69
CA GLY A 124 0.20 12.55 -4.22
C GLY A 124 0.72 12.36 -5.65
N ALA A 125 1.94 12.82 -5.93
CA ALA A 125 2.58 12.71 -7.25
C ALA A 125 2.79 11.26 -7.72
N PHE A 126 2.79 10.27 -6.82
CA PHE A 126 2.91 8.86 -7.18
C PHE A 126 1.71 8.31 -7.96
N ARG A 127 0.57 9.00 -7.88
CA ARG A 127 -0.57 8.76 -8.77
C ARG A 127 -0.16 8.80 -10.24
N LEU A 128 0.58 9.84 -10.63
CA LEU A 128 0.98 10.07 -12.02
C LEU A 128 1.85 8.92 -12.53
N LEU A 129 2.72 8.39 -11.67
CA LEU A 129 3.55 7.24 -12.02
C LEU A 129 2.73 5.97 -12.29
N LEU A 130 1.64 5.76 -11.55
CA LEU A 130 0.74 4.61 -11.73
C LEU A 130 -0.19 4.75 -12.94
N GLU A 131 -0.55 5.98 -13.30
CA GLU A 131 -1.42 6.26 -14.45
C GLU A 131 -0.64 6.26 -15.76
N VAL A 132 0.63 6.69 -15.74
CA VAL A 132 1.42 6.92 -16.96
C VAL A 132 2.31 5.73 -17.33
N GLN A 133 2.74 4.90 -16.36
CA GLN A 133 3.75 3.86 -16.60
C GLN A 133 3.25 2.43 -16.38
N SER A 134 3.76 1.50 -17.18
CA SER A 134 3.53 0.08 -16.99
C SER A 134 4.23 -0.44 -15.72
N PRO A 135 3.69 -1.47 -15.04
CA PRO A 135 4.38 -2.13 -13.92
C PRO A 135 5.80 -2.60 -14.27
N GLU A 136 6.06 -2.94 -15.53
CA GLU A 136 7.36 -3.36 -16.03
C GLU A 136 8.34 -2.19 -16.13
N ALA A 137 7.87 -1.01 -16.56
CA ALA A 137 8.70 0.20 -16.59
C ALA A 137 9.10 0.63 -15.17
N LEU A 138 8.16 0.58 -14.22
CA LEU A 138 8.46 0.85 -12.80
C LEU A 138 9.46 -0.15 -12.22
N ARG A 139 9.34 -1.45 -12.58
CA ARG A 139 10.31 -2.47 -12.15
C ARG A 139 11.72 -2.18 -12.66
N ARG A 140 11.87 -1.90 -13.95
CA ARG A 140 13.18 -1.55 -14.53
C ARG A 140 13.79 -0.32 -13.84
N PHE A 141 13.00 0.72 -13.61
CA PHE A 141 13.47 1.92 -12.90
C PHE A 141 13.96 1.60 -11.48
N VAL A 142 13.24 0.74 -10.74
CA VAL A 142 13.65 0.26 -9.42
C VAL A 142 14.95 -0.55 -9.51
N ASP A 143 15.05 -1.46 -10.48
CA ASP A 143 16.22 -2.32 -10.65
C ASP A 143 17.46 -1.50 -11.05
N GLU A 144 17.32 -0.48 -11.89
CA GLU A 144 18.41 0.42 -12.29
C GLU A 144 18.98 1.20 -11.10
N LEU A 145 18.11 1.77 -10.24
CA LEU A 145 18.54 2.61 -9.12
C LEU A 145 18.91 1.83 -7.85
N LEU A 146 18.12 0.80 -7.52
CA LEU A 146 18.20 0.08 -6.25
C LEU A 146 18.71 -1.35 -6.40
N GLY A 147 18.79 -1.88 -7.63
CA GLY A 147 19.28 -3.23 -7.92
C GLY A 147 20.62 -3.56 -7.26
N PRO A 148 21.65 -2.69 -7.31
CA PRO A 148 22.91 -2.94 -6.62
C PRO A 148 22.75 -3.13 -5.11
N LEU A 149 21.86 -2.37 -4.47
CA LEU A 149 21.58 -2.50 -3.03
C LEU A 149 20.76 -3.74 -2.72
N LEU A 150 19.78 -4.07 -3.56
CA LEU A 150 18.95 -5.28 -3.43
C LEU A 150 19.81 -6.55 -3.59
N GLN A 151 20.77 -6.54 -4.52
CA GLN A 151 21.71 -7.63 -4.68
C GLN A 151 22.69 -7.71 -3.50
N TYR A 152 23.19 -6.56 -3.04
CA TYR A 152 24.08 -6.49 -1.87
C TYR A 152 23.42 -7.07 -0.61
N ALA A 153 22.13 -6.78 -0.37
CA ALA A 153 21.38 -7.26 0.78
C ALA A 153 21.32 -8.80 0.88
N ARG A 154 21.47 -9.52 -0.24
CA ARG A 154 21.52 -10.99 -0.24
C ARG A 154 22.85 -11.57 0.23
N SER A 155 23.90 -10.75 0.29
CA SER A 155 25.29 -11.21 0.45
C SER A 155 25.97 -10.79 1.75
N ARG A 156 25.39 -9.86 2.54
CA ARG A 156 26.06 -9.25 3.70
C ARG A 156 25.11 -8.79 4.80
N ASP A 157 25.64 -8.70 6.02
CA ASP A 157 24.94 -8.27 7.26
C ASP A 157 24.68 -6.76 7.40
N THR A 158 25.09 -5.93 6.43
CA THR A 158 24.87 -4.47 6.55
C THR A 158 23.62 -4.04 5.77
N PRO A 159 22.56 -3.55 6.43
CA PRO A 159 21.32 -3.20 5.76
C PRO A 159 21.41 -1.80 5.10
N LEU A 160 22.07 -1.73 3.95
CA LEU A 160 22.26 -0.48 3.21
C LEU A 160 20.95 0.06 2.61
N LEU A 161 20.04 -0.83 2.20
CA LEU A 161 18.72 -0.42 1.71
C LEU A 161 17.89 0.25 2.82
N GLU A 162 17.85 -0.34 4.02
CA GLU A 162 17.20 0.28 5.19
C GLU A 162 17.86 1.62 5.55
N THR A 163 19.17 1.73 5.35
CA THR A 163 19.88 3.00 5.55
C THR A 163 19.40 4.08 4.58
N LEU A 164 19.19 3.72 3.30
CA LEU A 164 18.66 4.63 2.29
C LEU A 164 17.21 5.02 2.57
N GLU A 165 16.38 4.07 3.02
CA GLU A 165 15.01 4.32 3.46
C GLU A 165 14.96 5.30 4.63
N ALA A 166 15.80 5.10 5.65
CA ALA A 166 15.90 6.00 6.80
C ALA A 166 16.38 7.40 6.41
N LEU A 167 17.33 7.51 5.47
CA LEU A 167 17.76 8.81 4.94
C LEU A 167 16.61 9.53 4.24
N SER A 168 15.88 8.84 3.35
CA SER A 168 14.73 9.44 2.66
C SER A 168 13.65 9.89 3.66
N ALA A 169 13.37 9.09 4.70
CA ALA A 169 12.40 9.43 5.74
C ALA A 169 12.85 10.62 6.61
N ALA A 170 14.16 10.74 6.85
CA ALA A 170 14.76 11.79 7.67
C ALA A 170 15.12 13.06 6.88
N ARG A 171 14.50 13.28 5.71
CA ARG A 171 14.77 14.42 4.82
C ARG A 171 16.27 14.55 4.47
N TRP A 172 16.93 13.42 4.28
CA TRP A 172 18.36 13.31 3.95
C TRP A 172 19.31 13.84 5.05
N ILE A 173 18.81 14.06 6.27
CA ILE A 173 19.62 14.48 7.42
C ILE A 173 20.25 13.24 8.07
N ARG A 174 21.55 13.02 7.82
CA ARG A 174 22.32 11.87 8.32
C ARG A 174 22.19 11.65 9.82
N ARG A 175 22.27 12.72 10.63
CA ARG A 175 22.12 12.63 12.11
C ARG A 175 20.73 12.18 12.54
N ALA A 176 19.68 12.57 11.82
CA ALA A 176 18.33 12.14 12.13
C ALA A 176 18.10 10.68 11.74
N ALA A 177 18.57 10.28 10.55
CA ALA A 177 18.54 8.88 10.11
C ALA A 177 19.36 7.95 11.02
N ALA A 178 20.54 8.40 11.49
CA ALA A 178 21.39 7.63 12.39
C ALA A 178 20.69 7.35 13.72
N ARG A 179 20.02 8.37 14.29
CA ARG A 179 19.18 8.22 15.49
C ARG A 179 18.01 7.26 15.25
N GLN A 180 17.33 7.34 14.11
CA GLN A 180 16.23 6.45 13.77
C GLN A 180 16.66 4.99 13.69
N LEU A 181 17.87 4.73 13.20
CA LEU A 181 18.44 3.37 13.08
C LEU A 181 19.19 2.91 14.35
N GLY A 182 19.31 3.76 15.38
CA GLY A 182 20.06 3.43 16.59
C GLY A 182 21.57 3.25 16.35
N ILE A 183 22.14 3.89 15.32
CA ILE A 183 23.57 3.77 14.98
C ILE A 183 24.32 5.09 15.20
N HIS A 184 25.64 4.99 15.34
CA HIS A 184 26.50 6.16 15.44
C HIS A 184 26.59 6.92 14.10
N ILE A 185 26.81 8.24 14.17
CA ILE A 185 26.92 9.10 12.97
C ILE A 185 28.06 8.66 12.04
N ASN A 186 29.18 8.18 12.59
CA ASN A 186 30.30 7.67 11.78
C ASN A 186 29.90 6.43 10.97
N SER A 187 29.12 5.53 11.58
CA SER A 187 28.58 4.35 10.88
C SER A 187 27.61 4.76 9.77
N MET A 188 26.78 5.78 10.01
CA MET A 188 25.91 6.36 8.98
C MET A 188 26.73 6.92 7.81
N THR A 189 27.79 7.68 8.09
CA THR A 189 28.67 8.23 7.03
C THR A 189 29.29 7.13 6.19
N TYR A 190 29.87 6.10 6.83
CA TYR A 190 30.40 4.94 6.12
C TYR A 190 29.36 4.25 5.23
N ARG A 191 28.13 4.04 5.76
CA ARG A 191 27.06 3.41 4.98
C ARG A 191 26.62 4.26 3.79
N VAL A 192 26.55 5.59 3.95
CA VAL A 192 26.27 6.52 2.84
C VAL A 192 27.33 6.42 1.76
N GLU A 193 28.61 6.50 2.12
CA GLU A 193 29.73 6.35 1.18
C GLU A 193 29.67 4.99 0.45
N ARG A 194 29.33 3.93 1.19
CA ARG A 194 29.19 2.59 0.61
C ARG A 194 28.01 2.50 -0.36
N ILE A 195 26.88 3.14 -0.06
CA ILE A 195 25.73 3.22 -0.98
C ILE A 195 26.15 3.93 -2.28
N GLN A 196 26.83 5.07 -2.18
CA GLN A 196 27.30 5.82 -3.36
C GLN A 196 28.29 4.99 -4.17
N ALA A 197 29.23 4.29 -3.53
CA ALA A 197 30.20 3.43 -4.20
C ALA A 197 29.56 2.23 -4.91
N LEU A 198 28.49 1.65 -4.36
CA LEU A 198 27.79 0.51 -4.95
C LEU A 198 26.85 0.89 -6.09
N THR A 199 26.19 2.03 -5.97
CA THR A 199 25.13 2.47 -6.90
C THR A 199 25.63 3.45 -7.96
N GLY A 200 26.77 4.10 -7.73
CA GLY A 200 27.24 5.23 -8.53
C GLY A 200 26.44 6.53 -8.31
N LEU A 201 25.45 6.53 -7.40
CA LEU A 201 24.54 7.65 -7.18
C LEU A 201 25.18 8.74 -6.30
N GLN A 202 24.85 9.99 -6.61
CA GLN A 202 25.24 11.16 -5.82
C GLN A 202 24.12 11.54 -4.85
N LEU A 203 24.28 11.20 -3.57
CA LEU A 203 23.23 11.39 -2.55
C LEU A 203 23.12 12.84 -2.04
N ASP A 204 23.97 13.74 -2.51
CA ASP A 204 23.87 15.19 -2.32
C ASP A 204 23.09 15.89 -3.43
N ASP A 205 23.05 15.31 -4.64
CA ASP A 205 22.29 15.80 -5.78
C ASP A 205 20.76 15.73 -5.54
N PRO A 206 20.03 16.85 -5.64
CA PRO A 206 18.59 16.88 -5.45
C PRO A 206 17.80 15.99 -6.41
N GLU A 207 18.20 15.91 -7.69
CA GLU A 207 17.48 15.09 -8.67
C GLU A 207 17.60 13.60 -8.36
N THR A 208 18.81 13.17 -8.00
CA THR A 208 19.09 11.81 -7.54
C THR A 208 18.27 11.45 -6.31
N ARG A 209 18.12 12.36 -5.35
CA ARG A 209 17.26 12.15 -4.18
C ARG A 209 15.81 11.95 -4.56
N VAL A 210 15.28 12.75 -5.48
CA VAL A 210 13.91 12.59 -6.00
C VAL A 210 13.76 11.23 -6.67
N ALA A 211 14.68 10.86 -7.56
CA ALA A 211 14.67 9.58 -8.25
C ALA A 211 14.70 8.40 -7.27
N ILE A 212 15.55 8.45 -6.23
CA ILE A 212 15.61 7.43 -5.19
C ILE A 212 14.32 7.37 -4.37
N SER A 213 13.79 8.51 -3.92
CA SER A 213 12.51 8.53 -3.20
C SER A 213 11.39 7.93 -4.06
N ILE A 214 11.43 8.16 -5.38
CA ILE A 214 10.50 7.52 -6.30
C ILE A 214 10.70 6.02 -6.37
N ALA A 215 11.93 5.57 -6.57
CA ALA A 215 12.28 4.16 -6.67
C ALA A 215 11.94 3.38 -5.38
N LEU A 216 12.24 3.93 -4.21
CA LEU A 216 11.89 3.32 -2.91
C LEU A 216 10.39 3.12 -2.77
N ARG A 217 9.60 4.12 -3.18
CA ARG A 217 8.15 4.01 -3.13
C ARG A 217 7.65 2.99 -4.16
N ALA A 218 8.10 3.08 -5.41
CA ALA A 218 7.75 2.16 -6.49
C ALA A 218 8.07 0.70 -6.12
N ARG A 219 9.22 0.45 -5.48
CA ARG A 219 9.59 -0.85 -4.94
C ARG A 219 8.55 -1.38 -3.95
N ALA A 220 8.17 -0.57 -2.96
CA ALA A 220 7.11 -0.90 -2.02
C ALA A 220 5.74 -1.11 -2.72
N MET A 221 5.47 -0.35 -3.80
CA MET A 221 4.28 -0.52 -4.63
C MET A 221 4.30 -1.81 -5.46
N LEU A 222 5.46 -2.36 -5.75
CA LEU A 222 5.65 -3.59 -6.53
C LEU A 222 5.77 -4.83 -5.65
N GLY A 223 6.09 -4.66 -4.37
CA GLY A 223 6.29 -5.75 -3.42
C GLY A 223 7.64 -6.45 -3.59
N MET A 224 8.66 -5.69 -3.99
CA MET A 224 10.05 -6.12 -4.15
C MET A 224 10.86 -5.83 -2.89
#